data_AF-A0A2D5RNQ5-F1
#
_entry.id   AF-A0A2D5RNQ5-F1
#
_cell.length_a   1.000
_cell.length_b   1.000
_cell.length_c   1.000
_cell.angle_alpha   90.00
_cell.angle_beta   90.00
_cell.angle_gamma   90.00
#
_symmetry.space_group_name_H-M   'P 1'
#
loop_
_entity.id
_entity.type
_entity.pdbx_description
1 polymer ?
#
loop_
_entity_poly.entity_id
_entity_poly.type
_entity_poly.pdbx_seq_one_letter_code
_entity_poly.pdbx_strand_id
1 'polypeptide(L)' 'MAGGAAMATITLIGAFVLIFILIINLIFFLNQDRGFIDWLKYVTSRHRLVAILEIVFSIIYAFEFLSIVFLI' A
#
# COMPACT_ATOMS: atom_id res chain seq x y z
N MET A 1 -19.40 -17.16 16.29
CA MET A 1 -18.12 -17.82 15.92
C MET A 1 -17.76 -17.70 14.43
N ALA A 2 -18.72 -17.66 13.49
CA ALA A 2 -18.42 -17.49 12.06
C ALA A 2 -17.85 -16.10 11.66
N GLY A 3 -18.25 -15.02 12.35
CA GLY A 3 -17.77 -13.67 12.06
C GLY A 3 -16.29 -13.44 12.37
N GLY A 4 -15.76 -14.03 13.44
CA GLY A 4 -14.36 -13.85 13.85
C GLY A 4 -13.36 -14.50 12.89
N ALA A 5 -13.69 -15.67 12.33
CA ALA A 5 -12.83 -16.35 11.36
C ALA A 5 -12.76 -15.59 10.02
N ALA A 6 -13.89 -15.02 9.58
CA ALA A 6 -13.95 -14.18 8.38
C ALA A 6 -13.13 -12.88 8.55
N MET A 7 -13.27 -12.22 9.71
CA MET A 7 -12.49 -11.02 10.04
C MET A 7 -10.99 -11.32 10.08
N ALA A 8 -10.58 -12.41 10.76
CA ALA A 8 -9.18 -12.82 10.80
C ALA A 8 -8.60 -13.07 9.40
N THR A 9 -9.38 -13.64 8.49
CA THR A 9 -8.95 -13.90 7.11
C THR A 9 -8.73 -12.59 6.33
N ILE A 10 -9.64 -11.62 6.46
CA ILE A 10 -9.52 -10.30 5.82
C ILE A 10 -8.30 -9.54 6.36
N THR A 11 -8.09 -9.53 7.68
CA THR A 11 -6.93 -8.89 8.31
C THR A 11 -5.61 -9.51 7.83
N LEU A 12 -5.57 -10.84 7.69
CA LEU A 12 -4.38 -11.57 7.27
C LEU A 12 -4.06 -11.31 5.79
N ILE A 13 -5.08 -11.25 4.92
CA ILE A 13 -4.94 -10.82 3.52
C ILE A 13 -4.45 -9.37 3.45
N GLY A 14 -5.04 -8.46 4.23
CA GLY A 14 -4.64 -7.05 4.29
C GLY A 14 -3.18 -6.88 4.71
N ALA A 15 -2.72 -7.64 5.70
CA ALA A 15 -1.33 -7.63 6.13
C ALA A 15 -0.36 -8.10 5.02
N PHE A 16 -0.71 -9.15 4.27
CA PHE A 16 0.09 -9.60 3.13
C PHE A 16 0.15 -8.58 2.00
N VAL A 17 -0.96 -7.92 1.69
CA VAL A 17 -1.00 -6.84 0.67
C VAL A 17 -0.10 -5.68 1.10
N LEU A 18 -0.14 -5.29 2.37
CA LEU A 18 0.68 -4.21 2.93
C LEU A 18 2.18 -4.53 2.83
N ILE A 19 2.58 -5.77 3.15
CA ILE A 19 3.97 -6.24 2.99
C ILE A 19 4.40 -6.18 1.52
N PHE A 20 3.55 -6.64 0.59
CA PHE A 20 3.86 -6.62 -0.84
C PHE A 20 4.06 -5.19 -1.36
N ILE A 21 3.19 -4.27 -0.99
CA ILE A 21 3.29 -2.85 -1.35
C ILE A 21 4.58 -2.24 -0.79
N LEU A 22 4.95 -2.58 0.44
CA LEU A 22 6.20 -2.12 1.07
C LEU A 22 7.43 -2.62 0.31
N ILE A 23 7.47 -3.90 -0.05
CA ILE A 23 8.57 -4.50 -0.81
C ILE A 23 8.68 -3.86 -2.20
N ILE A 24 7.56 -3.69 -2.91
CA ILE A 24 7.55 -3.05 -4.24
C ILE A 24 8.06 -1.62 -4.15
N ASN A 25 7.58 -0.83 -3.18
CA ASN A 25 8.05 0.53 -2.96
C ASN A 25 9.54 0.55 -2.59
N LEU A 26 10.00 -0.36 -1.73
CA LEU A 26 11.40 -0.43 -1.32
C LEU A 26 12.32 -0.74 -2.50
N ILE A 27 11.99 -1.74 -3.32
CA ILE A 27 12.75 -2.09 -4.52
C ILE A 27 12.78 -0.91 -5.50
N PHE A 28 11.63 -0.26 -5.68
CA PHE A 28 11.51 0.92 -6.50
C PHE A 28 12.43 2.05 -5.99
N PHE A 29 12.46 2.32 -4.69
CA PHE A 29 13.33 3.35 -4.10
C PHE A 29 14.82 2.99 -4.12
N LEU A 30 15.17 1.72 -3.93
CA LEU A 30 16.56 1.26 -3.97
C LEU A 30 17.16 1.32 -5.38
N ASN A 31 16.34 1.13 -6.42
CA ASN A 31 16.76 1.23 -7.82
C ASN A 31 16.70 2.67 -8.38
N GLN A 32 16.33 3.65 -7.56
CA GLN A 32 16.26 5.05 -7.96
C GLN A 32 17.51 5.80 -7.46
N ASP A 33 18.37 6.24 -8.38
CA ASP A 33 19.47 7.19 -8.07
C ASP A 33 18.94 8.57 -7.62
N ARG A 34 17.65 8.84 -7.80
CA ARG A 34 16.99 10.12 -7.53
C ARG A 34 15.90 9.93 -6.47
N GLY A 35 15.76 10.88 -5.55
CA GLY A 35 14.69 10.81 -4.53
C GLY A 35 13.28 10.79 -5.16
N PHE A 36 12.29 10.23 -4.45
CA PHE A 36 10.90 10.05 -4.94
C PHE A 36 10.33 11.28 -5.65
N ILE A 37 10.48 12.44 -5.01
CA ILE A 37 9.95 13.71 -5.46
C ILE A 37 10.61 14.13 -6.78
N ASP A 38 11.92 13.90 -6.91
CA ASP A 38 12.62 14.19 -8.16
C ASP A 38 12.26 13.18 -9.24
N TRP A 39 12.14 11.89 -8.92
CA TRP A 39 11.63 10.91 -9.88
C TRP A 39 10.25 11.30 -10.43
N LEU A 40 9.34 11.74 -9.56
CA LEU A 40 7.98 12.14 -9.95
C LEU A 40 7.96 13.27 -10.99
N LYS A 41 8.96 14.17 -10.95
CA LYS A 41 9.10 15.27 -11.91
C LYS A 41 9.50 14.77 -13.29
N TYR A 42 10.38 13.76 -13.35
CA TYR A 42 10.99 13.28 -14.60
C TYR A 42 10.32 12.04 -15.18
N VAL A 43 9.42 11.36 -14.46
CA VAL A 43 8.74 10.17 -14.97
C VAL A 43 7.56 10.51 -15.89
N THR A 44 7.34 9.65 -16.90
CA THR A 44 6.20 9.69 -17.82
C THR A 44 4.88 9.83 -17.07
N SER A 45 3.95 10.66 -17.57
CA SER A 45 2.66 10.96 -16.92
C SER A 45 1.85 9.72 -16.52
N ARG A 46 1.99 8.61 -17.26
CA ARG A 46 1.35 7.32 -16.92
C ARG A 46 1.91 6.71 -15.63
N HIS A 47 3.22 6.63 -15.48
CA HIS A 47 3.83 6.09 -14.25
C HIS A 47 3.59 6.98 -13.04
N ARG A 48 3.50 8.30 -13.26
CA ARG A 48 3.13 9.26 -12.22
C ARG A 48 1.72 9.00 -11.68
N LEU A 49 0.75 8.80 -12.58
CA LEU A 49 -0.62 8.46 -12.19
C LEU A 49 -0.69 7.12 -11.45
N VAL A 50 0.02 6.11 -11.91
CA VAL A 50 0.06 4.80 -11.24
C VAL A 50 0.63 4.92 -9.82
N ALA A 51 1.75 5.64 -9.64
CA ALA A 51 2.35 5.84 -8.32
C ALA A 51 1.42 6.61 -7.37
N ILE A 52 0.71 7.63 -7.86
CA ILE A 52 -0.27 8.37 -7.06
C ILE A 52 -1.43 7.45 -6.66
N LEU A 53 -1.94 6.63 -7.59
CA LEU A 53 -3.00 5.67 -7.31
C LEU A 53 -2.55 4.63 -6.28
N GLU A 54 -1.34 4.09 -6.40
CA GLU A 54 -0.78 3.16 -5.41
C GLU A 54 -0.72 3.78 -4.02
N ILE A 55 -0.29 5.04 -3.90
CA ILE A 55 -0.28 5.75 -2.61
C ILE A 55 -1.70 5.90 -2.06
N VAL A 56 -2.66 6.31 -2.89
CA VAL A 56 -4.06 6.49 -2.48
C VAL A 56 -4.67 5.17 -2.00
N PHE A 57 -4.52 4.09 -2.77
CA PHE A 57 -5.01 2.78 -2.38
C PHE A 57 -4.33 2.27 -1.11
N SER A 58 -3.03 2.49 -0.96
CA SER A 58 -2.31 2.13 0.28
C SER A 58 -2.87 2.84 1.51
N ILE A 59 -3.21 4.14 1.39
CA ILE A 59 -3.83 4.90 2.47
C ILE A 59 -5.23 4.37 2.79
N ILE A 60 -6.04 4.07 1.77
CA ILE A 60 -7.38 3.50 1.96
C ILE A 60 -7.29 2.15 2.70
N TYR A 61 -6.41 1.25 2.27
CA TYR A 61 -6.22 -0.04 2.93
C TYR A 61 -5.64 0.09 4.34
N ALA A 62 -4.78 1.08 4.59
CA ALA A 62 -4.31 1.37 5.94
C ALA A 62 -5.45 1.86 6.86
N PHE A 63 -6.37 2.69 6.34
CA PHE A 63 -7.55 3.11 7.10
C PHE A 63 -8.54 1.97 7.33
N GLU A 64 -8.74 1.08 6.36
CA GLU A 64 -9.53 -0.15 6.55
C GLU A 64 -8.90 -1.07 7.60
N PHE A 65 -7.57 -1.20 7.61
CA PHE A 65 -6.88 -1.95 8.64
C PHE A 65 -7.05 -1.30 10.02
N LEU A 66 -6.86 0.01 10.14
CA LEU A 66 -7.07 0.74 11.39
C LEU A 66 -8.52 0.63 11.89
N SER A 67 -9.50 0.71 10.99
CA SER A 67 -10.90 0.57 11.38
C SER A 67 -11.21 -0.83 11.93
N ILE A 68 -10.63 -1.89 11.36
CA ILE A 68 -10.73 -3.24 11.90
C ILE A 68 -10.05 -3.34 13.28
N VAL A 69 -8.87 -2.76 13.43
CA VAL A 69 -8.10 -2.79 14.70
C VAL A 69 -8.82 -2.03 15.82
N PHE A 70 -9.47 -0.91 15.52
CA PHE A 70 -10.19 -0.10 16.53
C PHE A 70 -11.64 -0.57 16.79
N LEU A 71 -12.22 -1.38 15.90
CA LEU A 71 -13.56 -1.95 16.06
C LEU A 71 -13.56 -3.29 16.82
N ILE A 72 -12.38 -3.87 17.04
CA ILE A 72 -12.09 -4.99 17.95
C ILE A 72 -11.69 -4.44 19.33
#